data_AF-A0A8T1PUS2-F1
#
_entry.id   AF-A0A8T1PUS2-F1
#
_cell.length_a   1.000
_cell.length_b   1.000
_cell.length_c   1.000
_cell.angle_alpha   90.00
_cell.angle_beta   90.00
_cell.angle_gamma   90.00
#
_symmetry.space_group_name_H-M   'P 1'
#
loop_
_entity.id
_entity.type
_entity.pdbx_description
1 polymer ?
#
loop_
_entity_poly.entity_id
_entity_poly.type
_entity_poly.pdbx_seq_one_letter_code
_entity_poly.pdbx_strand_id
1 'polypeptide(L)'
;MKQKLISLGRKIDDEMEGHSELLKEIQDSPTDTNAIVSQRRKDFTGEFFSYLTLVSETYDSLEDRDAMARLGARCLSAVSAYDNTLEYVDTLDVAQAKFDDILDSPSVDVACEKIKSLAKAKDLDSSLILLINSAWASAKESTTMTNEVKDIMHRLYKATKSSLRSIAPKEIKLLKHLLNITDPEERFSALATAFSPGDGQEAKDPNALYTTPKELHKWIKIMLDAYNLNTEDSDIREAKQMAQPVVVQRLSILKETIEEEYLEHSMFQDSKTEGDAKSDEL
;
A
#
# COMPACT_ATOMS: atom_id res chain seq x y z
N MET A 1 -48.37 5.84 18.08
CA MET A 1 -47.34 4.89 18.57
C MET A 1 -47.61 3.44 18.14
N LYS A 2 -48.79 2.85 18.41
CA LYS A 2 -49.10 1.45 18.02
C LYS A 2 -48.83 1.10 16.54
N GLN A 3 -49.26 1.93 15.59
CA GLN A 3 -49.01 1.68 14.16
C GLN A 3 -47.51 1.72 13.79
N LYS A 4 -46.70 2.58 14.43
CA LYS A 4 -45.25 2.65 14.21
C LYS A 4 -44.52 1.41 14.76
N LEU A 5 -44.99 0.87 15.89
CA LEU A 5 -44.46 -0.37 16.47
C LEU A 5 -44.80 -1.60 15.61
N ILE A 6 -46.03 -1.66 15.08
CA ILE A 6 -46.45 -2.75 14.18
C ILE A 6 -45.67 -2.69 12.86
N SER A 7 -45.45 -1.49 12.30
CA SER A 7 -44.62 -1.33 11.10
C SER A 7 -43.15 -1.65 11.34
N LEU A 8 -42.62 -1.36 12.53
CA LEU A 8 -41.24 -1.73 12.90
C LEU A 8 -41.12 -3.25 13.02
N GLY A 9 -42.06 -3.90 13.71
CA GLY A 9 -42.07 -5.36 13.87
C GLY A 9 -42.09 -6.08 12.52
N ARG A 10 -42.98 -5.65 11.61
CA ARG A 10 -43.03 -6.23 10.26
C ARG A 10 -41.72 -6.02 9.48
N LYS A 11 -41.10 -4.85 9.61
CA LYS A 11 -39.81 -4.57 8.96
C LYS A 11 -38.69 -5.46 9.49
N ILE A 12 -38.66 -5.72 10.79
CA ILE A 12 -37.69 -6.61 11.42
C ILE A 12 -37.94 -8.06 10.97
N ASP A 13 -39.20 -8.51 10.93
CA ASP A 13 -39.54 -9.85 10.45
C ASP A 13 -39.11 -10.07 8.98
N ASP A 14 -39.42 -9.10 8.10
CA ASP A 14 -39.03 -9.15 6.68
C ASP A 14 -37.49 -9.20 6.50
N GLU A 15 -36.75 -8.47 7.34
CA GLU A 15 -35.28 -8.42 7.32
C GLU A 15 -34.65 -9.71 7.85
N MET A 16 -35.19 -10.27 8.94
CA MET A 16 -34.76 -11.56 9.48
C MET A 16 -35.07 -12.72 8.51
N GLU A 17 -36.21 -12.66 7.81
CA GLU A 17 -36.56 -13.65 6.78
C GLU A 17 -35.57 -13.59 5.60
N GLY A 18 -35.20 -12.38 5.15
CA GLY A 18 -34.18 -12.20 4.12
C GLY A 18 -32.79 -12.76 4.50
N HIS A 19 -32.36 -12.57 5.75
CA HIS A 19 -31.11 -13.17 6.24
C HIS A 19 -31.18 -14.69 6.38
N SER A 20 -32.34 -15.23 6.77
CA SER A 20 -32.59 -16.67 6.86
C SER A 20 -32.57 -17.35 5.49
N GLU A 21 -33.19 -16.73 4.47
CA GLU A 21 -33.16 -17.21 3.10
C GLU A 21 -31.74 -17.23 2.52
N LEU A 22 -30.96 -16.16 2.74
CA LEU A 22 -29.57 -16.09 2.30
C LEU A 22 -28.70 -17.15 2.98
N LEU A 23 -28.87 -17.33 4.30
CA LEU A 23 -28.18 -18.39 5.05
C LEU A 23 -28.49 -19.78 4.48
N LYS A 24 -29.77 -20.05 4.20
CA LYS A 24 -30.21 -21.33 3.64
C LYS A 24 -29.61 -21.57 2.25
N GLU A 25 -29.58 -20.57 1.39
CA GLU A 25 -28.97 -20.64 0.06
C GLU A 25 -27.47 -21.00 0.14
N ILE A 26 -26.73 -20.41 1.07
CA ILE A 26 -25.30 -20.71 1.28
C ILE A 26 -25.11 -22.12 1.86
N GLN A 27 -26.00 -22.56 2.76
CA GLN A 27 -25.96 -23.91 3.34
C GLN A 27 -26.29 -24.99 2.31
N ASP A 28 -27.24 -24.73 1.42
CA ASP A 28 -27.66 -25.65 0.35
C ASP A 28 -26.59 -25.76 -0.75
N SER A 29 -25.73 -24.75 -0.93
CA SER A 29 -24.70 -24.71 -1.98
C SER A 29 -23.32 -24.22 -1.46
N PRO A 30 -22.66 -24.98 -0.56
CA PRO A 30 -21.46 -24.53 0.14
C PRO A 30 -20.23 -24.35 -0.76
N THR A 31 -20.18 -25.01 -1.91
CA THR A 31 -19.11 -24.86 -2.93
C THR A 31 -19.28 -23.62 -3.81
N ASP A 32 -20.48 -23.06 -3.89
CA ASP A 32 -20.81 -21.94 -4.79
C ASP A 32 -20.88 -20.59 -4.06
N THR A 33 -20.34 -20.51 -2.85
CA THR A 33 -20.35 -19.30 -2.00
C THR A 33 -19.89 -18.05 -2.77
N ASN A 34 -18.85 -18.16 -3.61
CA ASN A 34 -18.34 -17.04 -4.41
C ASN A 34 -19.36 -16.56 -5.46
N ALA A 35 -20.11 -17.47 -6.09
CA ALA A 35 -21.13 -17.13 -7.08
C ALA A 35 -22.34 -16.46 -6.41
N ILE A 36 -22.78 -16.99 -5.26
CA ILE A 36 -23.87 -16.43 -4.46
C ILE A 36 -23.51 -15.01 -4.00
N VAL A 37 -22.30 -14.80 -3.47
CA VAL A 37 -21.81 -13.47 -3.11
C VAL A 37 -21.78 -12.53 -4.31
N SER A 38 -21.33 -13.00 -5.47
CA SER A 38 -21.28 -12.16 -6.67
C SER A 38 -22.67 -11.71 -7.15
N GLN A 39 -23.68 -12.59 -7.04
CA GLN A 39 -25.06 -12.30 -7.45
C GLN A 39 -25.83 -11.47 -6.42
N ARG A 40 -25.57 -11.69 -5.13
CA ARG A 40 -26.33 -11.10 -4.01
C ARG A 40 -25.48 -10.21 -3.11
N ARG A 41 -24.38 -9.63 -3.60
CA ARG A 41 -23.42 -8.85 -2.79
C ARG A 41 -24.08 -7.85 -1.83
N LYS A 42 -25.14 -7.16 -2.29
CA LYS A 42 -25.94 -6.20 -1.51
C LYS A 42 -26.57 -6.76 -0.22
N ASP A 43 -26.78 -8.08 -0.15
CA ASP A 43 -27.43 -8.75 0.98
C ASP A 43 -26.38 -9.23 2.03
N PHE A 44 -25.09 -9.25 1.68
CA PHE A 44 -23.98 -9.54 2.60
C PHE A 44 -23.53 -8.27 3.35
N THR A 45 -24.33 -7.86 4.32
CA THR A 45 -24.09 -6.66 5.16
C THR A 45 -23.57 -7.03 6.55
N GLY A 46 -23.13 -6.04 7.32
CA GLY A 46 -22.77 -6.26 8.73
C GLY A 46 -23.92 -6.82 9.58
N GLU A 47 -25.16 -6.50 9.22
CA GLU A 47 -26.38 -7.02 9.87
C GLU A 47 -26.54 -8.52 9.60
N PHE A 48 -26.27 -8.98 8.38
CA PHE A 48 -26.26 -10.40 8.05
C PHE A 48 -25.20 -11.18 8.87
N PHE A 49 -23.97 -10.67 8.99
CA PHE A 49 -22.95 -11.32 9.82
C PHE A 49 -23.29 -11.31 11.31
N SER A 50 -23.94 -10.25 11.79
CA SER A 50 -24.47 -10.19 13.17
C SER A 50 -25.57 -11.24 13.39
N TYR A 51 -26.43 -11.43 12.40
CA TYR A 51 -27.43 -12.50 12.38
C TYR A 51 -26.79 -13.89 12.42
N LEU A 52 -25.72 -14.15 11.65
CA LEU A 52 -25.00 -15.43 11.71
C LEU A 52 -24.45 -15.73 13.10
N THR A 53 -23.89 -14.73 13.77
CA THR A 53 -23.42 -14.86 15.16
C THR A 53 -24.57 -15.20 16.10
N LEU A 54 -25.69 -14.46 16.01
CA LEU A 54 -26.88 -14.70 16.82
C LEU A 54 -27.44 -16.12 16.61
N VAL A 55 -27.53 -16.59 15.37
CA VAL A 55 -27.98 -17.97 15.07
C VAL A 55 -26.99 -18.97 15.64
N SER A 56 -25.67 -18.72 15.57
CA SER A 56 -24.67 -19.62 16.13
C SER A 56 -24.85 -19.82 17.65
N GLU A 57 -25.26 -18.77 18.37
CA GLU A 57 -25.50 -18.82 19.82
C GLU A 57 -26.71 -19.70 20.18
N THR A 58 -27.63 -19.93 19.24
CA THR A 58 -28.78 -20.83 19.43
C THR A 58 -28.44 -22.32 19.33
N TYR A 59 -27.28 -22.68 18.78
CA TYR A 59 -26.85 -24.07 18.72
C TYR A 59 -26.26 -24.52 20.06
N ASP A 60 -26.65 -25.70 20.54
CA ASP A 60 -26.09 -26.29 21.76
C ASP A 60 -24.76 -27.01 21.53
N SER A 61 -24.50 -27.48 20.30
CA SER A 61 -23.31 -28.25 19.97
C SER A 61 -22.15 -27.34 19.54
N LEU A 62 -20.94 -27.67 19.99
CA LEU A 62 -19.72 -26.95 19.56
C LEU A 62 -19.42 -27.18 18.07
N GLU A 63 -19.84 -28.33 17.53
CA GLU A 63 -19.64 -28.69 16.12
C GLU A 63 -20.48 -27.82 15.19
N ASP A 64 -21.75 -27.59 15.52
CA ASP A 64 -22.64 -26.71 14.74
C ASP A 64 -22.19 -25.25 14.83
N ARG A 65 -21.70 -24.82 15.99
CA ARG A 65 -21.10 -23.47 16.18
C ARG A 65 -19.85 -23.29 15.32
N ASP A 66 -18.94 -24.27 15.31
CA ASP A 66 -17.72 -24.23 14.48
C ASP A 66 -18.07 -24.24 12.98
N ALA A 67 -19.05 -25.05 12.57
CA ALA A 67 -19.53 -25.09 11.19
C ALA A 67 -20.08 -23.73 10.74
N MET A 68 -20.85 -23.05 11.60
CA MET A 68 -21.38 -21.72 11.33
C MET A 68 -20.26 -20.66 11.25
N ALA A 69 -19.28 -20.72 12.15
CA ALA A 69 -18.12 -19.82 12.12
C ALA A 69 -17.30 -19.98 10.82
N ARG A 70 -17.07 -21.22 10.37
CA ARG A 70 -16.40 -21.51 9.09
C ARG A 70 -17.19 -21.03 7.89
N LEU A 71 -18.52 -21.13 7.93
CA LEU A 71 -19.40 -20.60 6.88
C LEU A 71 -19.32 -19.07 6.84
N GLY A 72 -19.39 -18.40 7.99
CA GLY A 72 -19.20 -16.95 8.10
C GLY A 72 -17.85 -16.48 7.58
N ALA A 73 -16.76 -17.16 7.95
CA ALA A 73 -15.41 -16.84 7.47
C ALA A 73 -15.28 -17.01 5.95
N ARG A 74 -15.87 -18.05 5.37
CA ARG A 74 -15.91 -18.24 3.91
C ARG A 74 -16.70 -17.14 3.21
N CYS A 75 -17.86 -16.76 3.74
CA CYS A 75 -18.65 -15.65 3.18
C CYS A 75 -17.88 -14.33 3.23
N LEU A 76 -17.20 -14.05 4.34
CA LEU A 76 -16.40 -12.83 4.49
C LEU A 76 -15.21 -12.80 3.53
N SER A 77 -14.53 -13.94 3.36
CA SER A 77 -13.45 -14.09 2.39
C SER A 77 -13.94 -13.88 0.95
N ALA A 78 -15.08 -14.47 0.59
CA ALA A 78 -15.70 -14.31 -0.72
C ALA A 78 -16.14 -12.86 -1.00
N VAL A 79 -16.72 -12.19 0.01
CA VAL A 79 -17.09 -10.76 -0.06
C VAL A 79 -15.85 -9.89 -0.25
N SER A 80 -14.81 -10.11 0.56
CA SER A 80 -13.54 -9.39 0.43
C SER A 80 -12.91 -9.60 -0.94
N ALA A 81 -12.89 -10.83 -1.45
CA ALA A 81 -12.38 -11.12 -2.79
C ALA A 81 -13.18 -10.41 -3.89
N TYR A 82 -14.52 -10.41 -3.79
CA TYR A 82 -15.39 -9.70 -4.73
C TYR A 82 -15.15 -8.19 -4.69
N ASP A 83 -15.14 -7.58 -3.50
CA ASP A 83 -14.97 -6.14 -3.31
C ASP A 83 -13.58 -5.68 -3.76
N ASN A 84 -12.52 -6.42 -3.41
CA ASN A 84 -11.16 -6.13 -3.86
C ASN A 84 -11.04 -6.26 -5.39
N THR A 85 -11.71 -7.25 -6.00
CA THR A 85 -11.73 -7.39 -7.46
C THR A 85 -12.45 -6.20 -8.11
N LEU A 86 -13.57 -5.76 -7.53
CA LEU A 86 -14.33 -4.61 -8.04
C LEU A 86 -13.55 -3.30 -7.90
N GLU A 87 -12.92 -3.06 -6.74
CA GLU A 87 -12.03 -1.91 -6.52
C GLU A 87 -10.82 -1.95 -7.46
N TYR A 88 -10.26 -3.12 -7.72
CA TYR A 88 -9.19 -3.31 -8.70
C TYR A 88 -9.64 -3.04 -10.14
N VAL A 89 -10.87 -3.44 -10.52
CA VAL A 89 -11.44 -3.18 -11.85
C VAL A 89 -11.75 -1.69 -12.03
N ASP A 90 -12.39 -1.04 -11.06
CA ASP A 90 -12.71 0.39 -11.12
C ASP A 90 -11.42 1.25 -11.18
N THR A 91 -10.39 0.86 -10.42
CA THR A 91 -9.09 1.55 -10.48
C THR A 91 -8.35 1.28 -11.80
N LEU A 92 -8.55 0.12 -12.44
CA LEU A 92 -8.00 -0.18 -13.77
C LEU A 92 -8.69 0.59 -14.89
N ASP A 93 -10.02 0.74 -14.87
CA ASP A 93 -10.75 1.49 -15.90
C ASP A 93 -10.37 2.98 -15.86
N VAL A 94 -10.25 3.56 -14.67
CA VAL A 94 -9.75 4.93 -14.49
C VAL A 94 -8.30 5.06 -14.95
N ALA A 95 -7.44 4.09 -14.62
CA ALA A 95 -6.05 4.09 -15.07
C ALA A 95 -5.94 3.94 -16.60
N GLN A 96 -6.79 3.12 -17.21
CA GLN A 96 -6.85 2.93 -18.66
C GLN A 96 -7.29 4.22 -19.35
N ALA A 97 -8.34 4.89 -18.87
CA ALA A 97 -8.78 6.17 -19.41
C ALA A 97 -7.69 7.26 -19.32
N LYS A 98 -6.94 7.31 -18.21
CA LYS A 98 -5.77 8.20 -18.08
C LYS A 98 -4.67 7.83 -19.07
N PHE A 99 -4.42 6.54 -19.29
CA PHE A 99 -3.40 6.09 -20.23
C PHE A 99 -3.79 6.43 -21.68
N ASP A 100 -5.05 6.22 -22.06
CA ASP A 100 -5.58 6.60 -23.35
C ASP A 100 -5.47 8.12 -23.57
N ASP A 101 -5.82 8.94 -22.57
CA ASP A 101 -5.62 10.40 -22.63
C ASP A 101 -4.14 10.81 -22.81
N ILE A 102 -3.19 10.05 -22.25
CA ILE A 102 -1.75 10.26 -22.49
C ILE A 102 -1.42 9.94 -23.95
N LEU A 103 -1.93 8.82 -24.49
CA LEU A 103 -1.67 8.38 -25.85
C LEU A 103 -2.31 9.27 -26.92
N ASP A 104 -3.47 9.85 -26.63
CA ASP A 104 -4.19 10.80 -27.50
C ASP A 104 -3.55 12.21 -27.53
N SER A 105 -2.41 12.38 -26.85
CA SER A 105 -1.69 13.65 -26.87
C SER A 105 -1.16 13.99 -28.28
N PRO A 106 -1.19 15.27 -28.68
CA PRO A 106 -0.79 15.69 -30.03
C PRO A 106 0.71 15.52 -30.32
N SER A 107 1.53 15.31 -29.29
CA SER A 107 2.94 14.97 -29.42
C SER A 107 3.44 14.18 -28.21
N VAL A 108 4.57 13.48 -28.40
CA VAL A 108 5.23 12.72 -27.32
C VAL A 108 5.69 13.63 -26.18
N ASP A 109 6.12 14.85 -26.49
CA ASP A 109 6.53 15.81 -25.47
C ASP A 109 5.34 16.24 -24.61
N VAL A 110 4.17 16.48 -25.21
CA VAL A 110 2.93 16.77 -24.48
C VAL A 110 2.51 15.59 -23.60
N ALA A 111 2.60 14.36 -24.13
CA ALA A 111 2.32 13.14 -23.36
C ALA A 111 3.28 13.00 -22.14
N CYS A 112 4.57 13.30 -22.32
CA CYS A 112 5.56 13.27 -21.25
C CYS A 112 5.29 14.35 -20.18
N GLU A 113 4.84 15.55 -20.58
CA GLU A 113 4.42 16.59 -19.62
C GLU A 113 3.15 16.19 -18.88
N LYS A 114 2.16 15.56 -19.52
CA LYS A 114 0.98 15.01 -18.84
C LYS A 114 1.37 14.03 -17.73
N ILE A 115 2.29 13.10 -18.01
CA ILE A 115 2.82 12.16 -16.99
C ILE A 115 3.45 12.91 -15.81
N LYS A 116 4.23 13.96 -16.07
CA LYS A 116 4.83 14.79 -15.01
C LYS A 116 3.76 15.51 -14.18
N SER A 117 2.71 16.01 -14.83
CA SER A 117 1.59 16.66 -14.15
C SER A 117 0.82 15.68 -13.26
N LEU A 118 0.52 14.47 -13.76
CA LEU A 118 -0.12 13.41 -12.98
C LEU A 118 0.71 13.02 -11.75
N ALA A 119 2.04 12.92 -11.90
CA ALA A 119 2.93 12.65 -10.78
C ALA A 119 2.89 13.76 -9.71
N LYS A 120 2.88 15.03 -10.12
CA LYS A 120 2.77 16.18 -9.20
C LYS A 120 1.42 16.22 -8.48
N ALA A 121 0.35 15.83 -9.17
CA ALA A 121 -1.01 15.76 -8.61
C ALA A 121 -1.23 14.54 -7.69
N LYS A 122 -0.27 13.61 -7.62
CA LYS A 122 -0.41 12.29 -6.97
C LYS A 122 -1.44 11.36 -7.64
N ASP A 123 -1.75 11.63 -8.90
CA ASP A 123 -2.70 10.85 -9.73
C ASP A 123 -1.99 9.83 -10.64
N LEU A 124 -0.65 9.74 -10.55
CA LEU A 124 0.15 8.66 -11.14
C LEU A 124 0.13 7.45 -10.20
N ASP A 125 -1.02 6.77 -10.15
CA ASP A 125 -1.27 5.62 -9.29
C ASP A 125 -0.62 4.32 -9.79
N SER A 126 -0.60 3.30 -8.92
CA SER A 126 0.03 2.00 -9.19
C SER A 126 -0.53 1.29 -10.43
N SER A 127 -1.83 1.42 -10.67
CA SER A 127 -2.52 0.81 -11.83
C SER A 127 -2.07 1.48 -13.13
N LEU A 128 -2.00 2.82 -13.16
CA LEU A 128 -1.48 3.55 -14.32
C LEU A 128 0.02 3.27 -14.56
N ILE A 129 0.82 3.17 -13.51
CA ILE A 129 2.25 2.80 -13.62
C ILE A 129 2.41 1.40 -14.22
N LEU A 130 1.56 0.46 -13.81
CA LEU A 130 1.57 -0.92 -14.33
C LEU A 130 1.24 -0.94 -15.82
N LEU A 131 0.19 -0.23 -16.25
CA LEU A 131 -0.21 -0.13 -17.66
C LEU A 131 0.89 0.46 -18.54
N ILE A 132 1.56 1.52 -18.10
CA ILE A 132 2.66 2.13 -18.87
C ILE A 132 3.86 1.15 -18.97
N ASN A 133 4.18 0.43 -17.89
CA ASN A 133 5.28 -0.53 -17.89
C ASN A 133 4.96 -1.75 -18.77
N SER A 134 3.73 -2.26 -18.73
CA SER A 134 3.29 -3.39 -19.55
C SER A 134 3.27 -3.01 -21.03
N ALA A 135 2.73 -1.83 -21.38
CA ALA A 135 2.74 -1.31 -22.74
C ALA A 135 4.17 -1.20 -23.31
N TRP A 136 5.13 -0.69 -22.52
CA TRP A 136 6.53 -0.66 -22.93
C TRP A 136 7.13 -2.07 -23.08
N ALA A 137 6.88 -3.00 -22.15
CA ALA A 137 7.37 -4.36 -22.23
C ALA A 137 6.85 -5.06 -23.50
N SER A 138 5.55 -4.98 -23.76
CA SER A 138 4.92 -5.52 -24.97
C SER A 138 5.46 -4.87 -26.24
N ALA A 139 5.66 -3.54 -26.25
CA ALA A 139 6.24 -2.85 -27.40
C ALA A 139 7.70 -3.27 -27.66
N LYS A 140 8.49 -3.46 -26.61
CA LYS A 140 9.88 -3.90 -26.69
C LYS A 140 9.98 -5.32 -27.27
N GLU A 141 9.13 -6.23 -26.83
CA GLU A 141 9.12 -7.65 -27.25
C GLU A 141 8.43 -7.88 -28.61
N SER A 142 7.55 -6.98 -29.02
CA SER A 142 6.83 -7.08 -30.29
C SER A 142 7.78 -7.04 -31.48
N THR A 143 7.69 -8.04 -32.36
CA THR A 143 8.39 -8.06 -33.64
C THR A 143 7.63 -7.34 -34.76
N THR A 144 6.36 -6.99 -34.52
CA THR A 144 5.45 -6.39 -35.50
C THR A 144 5.27 -4.88 -35.32
N MET A 145 5.58 -4.34 -34.15
CA MET A 145 5.53 -2.89 -33.91
C MET A 145 6.68 -2.14 -34.59
N THR A 146 6.35 -0.99 -35.19
CA THR A 146 7.30 -0.06 -35.81
C THR A 146 8.24 0.57 -34.76
N ASN A 147 9.44 0.96 -35.19
CA ASN A 147 10.43 1.57 -34.29
C ASN A 147 9.95 2.90 -33.68
N GLU A 148 9.11 3.64 -34.41
CA GLU A 148 8.51 4.90 -33.97
C GLU A 148 7.62 4.66 -32.73
N VAL A 149 6.71 3.68 -32.80
CA VAL A 149 5.85 3.29 -31.66
C VAL A 149 6.70 2.83 -30.47
N LYS A 150 7.78 2.08 -30.71
CA LYS A 150 8.70 1.66 -29.64
C LYS A 150 9.40 2.84 -28.98
N ASP A 151 9.85 3.83 -29.76
CA ASP A 151 10.49 5.03 -29.22
C ASP A 151 9.49 5.88 -28.39
N ILE A 152 8.25 6.01 -28.87
CA ILE A 152 7.17 6.68 -28.12
C ILE A 152 6.95 5.99 -26.76
N MET A 153 6.70 4.67 -26.77
CA MET A 153 6.45 3.91 -25.54
C MET A 153 7.65 3.96 -24.58
N HIS A 154 8.88 3.92 -25.11
CA HIS A 154 10.10 4.06 -24.32
C HIS A 154 10.20 5.44 -23.66
N ARG A 155 9.84 6.51 -24.36
CA ARG A 155 9.85 7.88 -23.82
C ARG A 155 8.80 8.05 -22.72
N LEU A 156 7.59 7.51 -22.89
CA LEU A 156 6.55 7.51 -21.85
C LEU A 156 7.00 6.74 -20.60
N TYR A 157 7.59 5.56 -20.79
CA TYR A 157 8.21 4.78 -19.71
C TYR A 157 9.30 5.58 -18.98
N LYS A 158 10.23 6.21 -19.72
CA LYS A 158 11.29 7.04 -19.14
C LYS A 158 10.73 8.25 -18.40
N ALA A 159 9.73 8.93 -18.95
CA ALA A 159 9.06 10.06 -18.31
C ALA A 159 8.40 9.63 -16.99
N THR A 160 7.76 8.46 -16.97
CA THR A 160 7.16 7.86 -15.76
C THR A 160 8.22 7.58 -14.69
N LYS A 161 9.30 6.87 -15.04
CA LYS A 161 10.41 6.58 -14.11
C LYS A 161 11.10 7.86 -13.62
N SER A 162 11.25 8.86 -14.48
CA SER A 162 11.83 10.16 -14.10
C SER A 162 10.91 10.91 -13.13
N SER A 163 9.61 10.93 -13.41
CA SER A 163 8.61 11.62 -12.59
C SER A 163 8.52 10.99 -11.20
N LEU A 164 8.49 9.66 -11.10
CA LEU A 164 8.55 8.93 -9.84
C LEU A 164 9.81 9.26 -9.02
N ARG A 165 10.98 9.33 -9.67
CA ARG A 165 12.22 9.76 -9.00
C ARG A 165 12.17 11.22 -8.54
N SER A 166 11.48 12.09 -9.28
CA SER A 166 11.38 13.50 -8.94
C SER A 166 10.48 13.76 -7.72
N ILE A 167 9.35 13.05 -7.62
CA ILE A 167 8.39 13.17 -6.51
C ILE A 167 8.80 12.36 -5.27
N ALA A 168 9.78 11.46 -5.41
CA ALA A 168 10.29 10.69 -4.29
C ALA A 168 10.81 11.63 -3.19
N PRO A 169 10.38 11.45 -1.93
CA PRO A 169 10.93 12.14 -0.79
C PRO A 169 12.46 12.08 -0.78
N LYS A 170 13.10 13.13 -0.25
CA LYS A 170 14.56 13.18 -0.16
C LYS A 170 15.13 12.00 0.63
N GLU A 171 14.37 11.47 1.58
CA GLU A 171 14.67 10.27 2.37
C GLU A 171 14.75 9.01 1.49
N ILE A 172 13.86 8.84 0.51
CA ILE A 172 13.92 7.71 -0.43
C ILE A 172 15.19 7.78 -1.30
N LYS A 173 15.58 8.99 -1.71
CA LYS A 173 16.80 9.23 -2.48
C LYS A 173 18.04 8.94 -1.65
N LEU A 174 18.03 9.34 -0.37
CA LEU A 174 19.10 9.07 0.59
C LEU A 174 19.23 7.57 0.86
N LEU A 175 18.12 6.88 1.12
CA LEU A 175 18.11 5.42 1.32
C LEU A 175 18.69 4.70 0.11
N LYS A 176 18.30 5.09 -1.11
CA LYS A 176 18.88 4.50 -2.32
C LYS A 176 20.39 4.70 -2.39
N HIS A 177 20.89 5.88 -2.02
CA HIS A 177 22.32 6.16 -1.96
C HIS A 177 23.02 5.27 -0.91
N LEU A 178 22.52 5.26 0.33
CA LEU A 178 23.08 4.48 1.44
C LEU A 178 23.12 2.97 1.14
N LEU A 179 22.05 2.43 0.55
CA LEU A 179 21.96 1.01 0.21
C LEU A 179 22.90 0.60 -0.92
N ASN A 180 23.28 1.54 -1.79
CA ASN A 180 24.21 1.32 -2.90
C ASN A 180 25.68 1.37 -2.46
N ILE A 181 25.99 1.95 -1.29
CA ILE A 181 27.33 1.93 -0.70
C ILE A 181 27.61 0.50 -0.22
N THR A 182 28.69 -0.10 -0.70
CA THR A 182 29.05 -1.49 -0.35
C THR A 182 29.78 -1.56 0.98
N ASP A 183 30.66 -0.58 1.24
CA ASP A 183 31.47 -0.50 2.45
C ASP A 183 30.64 -0.01 3.66
N PRO A 184 30.62 -0.74 4.79
CA PRO A 184 29.87 -0.33 5.97
C PRO A 184 30.33 1.00 6.57
N GLU A 185 31.64 1.26 6.64
CA GLU A 185 32.19 2.48 7.25
C GLU A 185 31.83 3.71 6.40
N GLU A 186 31.97 3.61 5.08
CA GLU A 186 31.54 4.64 4.13
C GLU A 186 30.04 4.91 4.25
N ARG A 187 29.22 3.87 4.46
CA ARG A 187 27.77 4.02 4.63
C ARG A 187 27.42 4.77 5.91
N PHE A 188 28.05 4.43 7.04
CA PHE A 188 27.81 5.10 8.32
C PHE A 188 28.32 6.54 8.30
N SER A 189 29.46 6.80 7.65
CA SER A 189 29.97 8.15 7.42
C SER A 189 28.99 9.00 6.59
N ALA A 190 28.43 8.43 5.51
CA ALA A 190 27.41 9.09 4.70
C ALA A 190 26.10 9.33 5.48
N LEU A 191 25.72 8.40 6.36
CA LEU A 191 24.57 8.53 7.26
C LEU A 191 24.76 9.67 8.27
N ALA A 192 25.91 9.71 8.96
CA ALA A 192 26.25 10.77 9.92
C ALA A 192 26.28 12.16 9.25
N THR A 193 26.82 12.23 8.04
CA THR A 193 26.84 13.45 7.22
C THR A 193 25.42 13.90 6.84
N ALA A 194 24.51 12.97 6.55
CA ALA A 194 23.12 13.29 6.22
C ALA A 194 22.32 13.84 7.42
N PHE A 195 22.72 13.51 8.65
CA PHE A 195 22.09 13.99 9.90
C PHE A 195 22.72 15.26 10.47
N SER A 196 23.95 15.58 10.08
CA SER A 196 24.67 16.78 10.53
C SER A 196 24.92 17.73 9.35
N PRO A 197 23.94 18.55 8.96
CA PRO A 197 24.23 19.67 8.07
C PRO A 197 25.17 20.61 8.84
N GLY A 198 26.47 20.59 8.52
CA GLY A 198 27.45 21.42 9.21
C GLY A 198 27.00 22.88 9.30
N ASP A 199 27.33 23.55 10.41
CA ASP A 199 27.02 24.96 10.66
C ASP A 199 27.33 25.79 9.40
N GLY A 200 26.29 26.40 8.85
CA GLY A 200 26.27 26.81 7.46
C GLY A 200 27.41 27.72 7.05
N GLN A 201 28.17 27.30 6.03
CA GLN A 201 28.79 28.13 4.99
C GLN A 201 29.66 27.23 4.11
N GLU A 202 29.03 26.31 3.37
CA GLU A 202 29.52 25.70 2.13
C GLU A 202 28.62 24.49 1.84
N ALA A 203 27.52 24.73 1.14
CA ALA A 203 26.86 23.65 0.39
C ALA A 203 27.84 23.21 -0.71
N LYS A 204 28.83 22.39 -0.34
CA LYS A 204 29.84 21.87 -1.27
C LYS A 204 29.27 20.88 -2.28
N ASP A 205 28.02 20.45 -2.10
CA ASP A 205 27.29 19.65 -3.07
C ASP A 205 25.80 20.07 -3.18
N PRO A 206 25.34 20.57 -4.35
CA PRO A 206 23.91 20.79 -4.64
C PRO A 206 23.04 19.53 -4.49
N ASN A 207 23.64 18.34 -4.43
CA ASN A 207 22.98 17.05 -4.23
C ASN A 207 22.99 16.53 -2.78
N ALA A 208 23.49 17.29 -1.79
CA ALA A 208 23.53 16.82 -0.41
C ALA A 208 22.11 16.63 0.17
N LEU A 209 21.72 15.37 0.42
CA LEU A 209 20.39 14.98 0.90
C LEU A 209 20.35 14.98 2.43
N TYR A 210 20.19 16.14 3.05
CA TYR A 210 20.05 16.26 4.50
C TYR A 210 18.66 15.85 5.00
N THR A 211 18.59 15.08 6.07
CA THR A 211 17.34 14.67 6.73
C THR A 211 17.51 14.57 8.25
N THR A 212 16.43 14.33 8.98
CA THR A 212 16.48 14.07 10.42
C THR A 212 16.47 12.57 10.68
N PRO A 213 17.10 12.10 11.77
CA PRO A 213 17.04 10.69 12.18
C PRO A 213 15.60 10.16 12.25
N LYS A 214 14.66 10.96 12.78
CA LYS A 214 13.23 10.61 12.91
C LYS A 214 12.53 10.40 11.56
N GLU A 215 12.77 11.27 10.58
CA GLU A 215 12.13 11.15 9.27
C GLU A 215 12.71 9.99 8.47
N LEU A 216 14.04 9.79 8.49
CA LEU A 216 14.66 8.66 7.82
C LEU A 216 14.20 7.32 8.42
N HIS A 217 14.15 7.23 9.76
CA HIS A 217 13.63 6.06 10.48
C HIS A 217 12.19 5.71 10.08
N LYS A 218 11.31 6.72 10.03
CA LYS A 218 9.91 6.55 9.60
C LYS A 218 9.82 5.93 8.20
N TRP A 219 10.61 6.41 7.24
CA TRP A 219 10.61 5.88 5.88
C TRP A 219 11.19 4.46 5.80
N ILE A 220 12.23 4.14 6.58
CA ILE A 220 12.77 2.78 6.67
C ILE A 220 11.72 1.82 7.24
N LYS A 221 11.01 2.24 8.29
CA LYS A 221 9.93 1.44 8.89
C LYS A 221 8.80 1.18 7.89
N ILE A 222 8.33 2.21 7.19
CA ILE A 222 7.31 2.06 6.13
C ILE A 222 7.75 1.07 5.05
N MET A 223 9.03 1.10 4.62
CA MET A 223 9.54 0.14 3.64
C MET A 223 9.60 -1.30 4.15
N LEU A 224 10.03 -1.51 5.39
CA LEU A 224 10.10 -2.83 6.02
C LEU A 224 8.70 -3.40 6.26
N ASP A 225 7.75 -2.57 6.72
CA ASP A 225 6.37 -2.97 6.94
C ASP A 225 5.69 -3.35 5.61
N ALA A 226 5.91 -2.56 4.54
CA ALA A 226 5.40 -2.87 3.20
C ALA A 226 6.00 -4.17 2.62
N TYR A 227 7.27 -4.49 2.92
CA TYR A 227 7.89 -5.75 2.53
C TYR A 227 7.25 -6.95 3.25
N ASN A 228 6.99 -6.83 4.56
CA ASN A 228 6.39 -7.89 5.37
C ASN A 228 4.88 -8.07 5.11
N LEU A 229 4.17 -7.02 4.70
CA LEU A 229 2.77 -7.12 4.30
C LEU A 229 2.60 -7.80 2.93
N ASN A 230 3.64 -7.81 2.09
CA ASN A 230 3.64 -8.46 0.77
C ASN A 230 4.00 -9.95 0.80
N THR A 231 4.25 -10.55 1.97
CA THR A 231 4.69 -11.95 2.09
C THR A 231 3.58 -12.98 2.22
N GLU A 232 2.30 -12.59 2.30
CA GLU A 232 1.21 -13.57 2.47
C GLU A 232 0.40 -13.93 1.23
N ASP A 233 0.48 -13.22 0.08
CA ASP A 233 -0.35 -13.62 -1.08
C ASP A 233 0.10 -13.06 -2.45
N SER A 234 1.19 -13.54 -3.07
CA SER A 234 1.28 -13.40 -4.54
C SER A 234 2.17 -14.42 -5.24
N ASP A 235 1.54 -15.21 -6.11
CA ASP A 235 2.13 -16.09 -7.14
C ASP A 235 2.75 -15.29 -8.31
N ILE A 236 3.46 -14.19 -8.04
CA ILE A 236 4.10 -13.38 -9.09
C ILE A 236 5.60 -13.67 -9.12
N ARG A 237 6.02 -14.41 -10.15
CA ARG A 237 7.41 -14.81 -10.40
C ARG A 237 8.39 -13.62 -10.50
N GLU A 238 7.92 -12.42 -10.84
CA GLU A 238 8.74 -11.20 -10.80
C GLU A 238 8.98 -10.63 -9.39
N ALA A 239 8.10 -10.89 -8.41
CA ALA A 239 8.27 -10.45 -7.01
C ALA A 239 9.46 -11.17 -6.33
N LYS A 240 9.82 -12.36 -6.80
CA LYS A 240 10.97 -13.15 -6.30
C LYS A 240 12.34 -12.58 -6.68
N GLN A 241 12.44 -11.74 -7.71
CA GLN A 241 13.71 -11.10 -8.10
C GLN A 241 14.02 -9.83 -7.30
N MET A 242 13.02 -9.22 -6.65
CA MET A 242 13.20 -8.03 -5.80
C MET A 242 13.26 -8.33 -4.29
N ALA A 243 12.99 -9.57 -3.89
CA ALA A 243 13.34 -10.09 -2.56
C ALA A 243 14.85 -10.43 -2.48
N GLN A 244 15.73 -9.44 -2.62
CA GLN A 244 17.14 -9.65 -2.23
C GLN A 244 17.22 -9.55 -0.71
N PRO A 245 17.49 -10.66 0.03
CA PRO A 245 17.57 -10.65 1.49
C PRO A 245 18.58 -9.62 2.01
N VAL A 246 19.60 -9.34 1.19
CA VAL A 246 20.66 -8.37 1.47
C VAL A 246 20.15 -6.93 1.59
N VAL A 247 19.17 -6.52 0.77
CA VAL A 247 18.65 -5.13 0.83
C VAL A 247 17.79 -4.93 2.08
N VAL A 248 16.97 -5.92 2.41
CA VAL A 248 16.15 -5.92 3.64
C VAL A 248 17.05 -5.97 4.87
N GLN A 249 18.08 -6.82 4.89
CA GLN A 249 19.08 -6.85 5.96
C GLN A 249 19.78 -5.50 6.12
N ARG A 250 20.21 -4.87 5.01
CA ARG A 250 20.83 -3.53 5.06
C ARG A 250 19.88 -2.46 5.58
N LEU A 251 18.58 -2.54 5.25
CA LEU A 251 17.55 -1.65 5.80
C LEU A 251 17.32 -1.88 7.30
N SER A 252 17.29 -3.13 7.76
CA SER A 252 17.16 -3.46 9.18
C SER A 252 18.36 -2.94 9.99
N ILE A 253 19.59 -3.15 9.49
CA ILE A 253 20.81 -2.62 10.14
C ILE A 253 20.73 -1.09 10.22
N LEU A 254 20.36 -0.41 9.14
CA LEU A 254 20.19 1.05 9.16
C LEU A 254 19.12 1.51 10.15
N LYS A 255 18.02 0.76 10.29
CA LYS A 255 16.98 1.04 11.28
C LYS A 255 17.53 0.95 12.71
N GLU A 256 18.18 -0.18 13.04
CA GLU A 256 18.77 -0.45 14.36
C GLU A 256 19.79 0.62 14.71
N THR A 257 20.71 0.96 13.80
CA THR A 257 21.71 2.03 14.03
C THR A 257 21.05 3.38 14.29
N ILE A 258 19.99 3.74 13.56
CA ILE A 258 19.28 5.01 13.81
C ILE A 258 18.58 5.00 15.16
N GLU A 259 17.99 3.87 15.55
CA GLU A 259 17.35 3.69 16.86
C GLU A 259 18.38 3.83 17.99
N GLU A 260 19.46 3.07 17.95
CA GLU A 260 20.49 3.00 19.00
C GLU A 260 21.32 4.30 19.11
N GLU A 261 21.81 4.83 17.99
CA GLU A 261 22.78 5.94 18.02
C GLU A 261 22.12 7.32 18.03
N TYR A 262 20.91 7.47 17.47
CA TYR A 262 20.31 8.79 17.23
C TYR A 262 18.94 9.01 17.89
N LEU A 263 18.19 7.96 18.21
CA LEU A 263 16.86 8.09 18.83
C LEU A 263 16.88 7.78 20.33
N GLU A 264 17.58 6.72 20.76
CA GLU A 264 17.71 6.38 22.18
C GLU A 264 18.51 7.43 22.96
N HIS A 265 19.53 8.05 22.34
CA HIS A 265 20.32 9.11 22.98
C HIS A 265 19.54 10.43 23.17
N SER A 266 18.47 10.65 22.39
CA SER A 266 17.63 11.86 22.50
C SER A 266 16.75 11.85 23.77
N MET A 267 16.35 10.66 24.25
CA MET A 267 15.56 10.54 25.48
C MET A 267 16.37 10.80 26.77
N PHE A 268 17.70 10.66 26.71
CA PHE A 268 18.59 10.90 27.83
C PHE A 268 19.14 12.33 27.91
N GLN A 269 19.03 13.14 26.85
CA GLN A 269 19.46 14.54 26.86
C GLN A 269 18.35 15.50 27.36
N ASP A 270 17.08 15.22 27.05
CA ASP A 270 15.94 16.02 27.56
C ASP A 270 15.74 15.89 29.08
N SER A 271 16.24 14.81 29.71
CA SER A 271 16.15 14.60 31.16
C SER A 271 17.30 15.21 31.97
N LYS A 272 18.38 15.67 31.33
CA LYS A 272 19.53 16.31 32.02
C LYS A 272 19.49 17.83 32.04
N THR A 273 18.70 18.48 31.18
CA THR A 273 18.65 19.95 31.10
C THR A 273 17.69 20.61 32.10
N GLU A 274 16.84 19.86 32.80
CA GLU A 274 15.97 20.40 33.88
C GLU A 274 16.59 20.31 35.29
N GLY A 275 17.73 19.65 35.46
CA GLY A 275 18.28 19.32 36.78
C GLY A 275 19.35 20.26 37.36
N ASP A 276 19.99 21.12 36.55
CA ASP A 276 21.26 21.77 36.95
C ASP A 276 21.20 23.30 37.10
N ALA A 277 20.00 23.88 37.18
CA ALA A 277 19.80 25.33 37.28
C ALA A 277 19.42 25.85 38.68
N LYS A 278 19.59 25.06 39.76
CA LYS A 278 19.30 25.52 41.14
C LYS A 278 20.24 24.94 42.19
N SER A 279 21.50 25.37 42.15
CA SER A 279 22.32 25.36 43.36
C SER A 279 23.55 26.25 43.14
N ASP A 280 23.37 27.55 43.32
CA ASP A 280 24.41 28.48 43.76
C ASP A 280 23.74 29.78 44.21
N GLU A 281 23.21 29.76 45.44
CA GLU A 281 23.02 30.95 46.28
C GLU A 281 22.90 30.47 47.73
N LEU A 282 24.02 30.55 48.47
CA LEU A 282 24.13 30.90 49.90
C LEU A 282 25.60 30.92 50.34
#